data_AF-A0A7W1RXQ0-F1
#
_entry.id   AF-A0A7W1RXQ0-F1
#
_cell.length_a   1.000
_cell.length_b   1.000
_cell.length_c   1.000
_cell.angle_alpha   90.00
_cell.angle_beta   90.00
_cell.angle_gamma   90.00
#
_symmetry.space_group_name_H-M   'P 1'
#
loop_
_entity.id
_entity.type
_entity.pdbx_description
1 polymer ?
#
loop_
_entity_poly.entity_id
_entity_poly.type
_entity_poly.pdbx_seq_one_letter_code
_entity_poly.pdbx_strand_id
1 'polypeptide(L)'
;MNSALIPPIQPGRREAARGPSSRAGTVLIIVSGIVALLAALSFSFLVRMRSDVEETNEVVAEAQARIMLLAACDYILEASRLGYGAAPTTPAVAPPGNKHREAYGWLDVRDGMTGPRGDDPGWPAFFSLSLVEDSDGVGGADRRAWPAVKSVARCPMHVLQRPPFATQMKAVYNPISTTAGAPDRGYPYLRNPDPQPLITNGYPTVADSIPVPSHGNAINWDLYVHGDTQARIDSVGRSWFRVYRDQDATFVVTCGAGASLGFKNWGEVLGAGEQAAFASKQAFDQIVGAEVRLWYRVQWSAATLTPEYDNICAGLKTPNGSPYGNWDGFGQPDPNARDTYMMSPPNASSTWALNRCHTQAWNKNMVGTIHWVQRLSGPPTHW
;
A
#
# COMPACT_ATOMS: atom_id res chain seq x y z
N MET A 1 15.38 31.85 97.41
CA MET A 1 14.64 31.68 96.14
C MET A 1 15.66 31.59 95.02
N ASN A 2 15.75 30.39 94.45
CA ASN A 2 16.59 29.84 93.38
C ASN A 2 17.64 30.74 92.69
N SER A 3 18.87 30.68 93.19
CA SER A 3 20.10 30.94 92.42
C SER A 3 20.24 29.93 91.29
N ALA A 4 19.96 30.36 90.05
CA ALA A 4 20.28 29.61 88.85
C ALA A 4 21.77 29.83 88.50
N LEU A 5 22.56 28.77 88.69
CA LEU A 5 23.96 28.68 88.27
C LEU A 5 24.04 28.70 86.73
N ILE A 6 24.60 29.77 86.18
CA ILE A 6 24.96 29.89 84.77
C ILE A 6 26.17 28.98 84.51
N PRO A 7 26.09 27.97 83.62
CA PRO A 7 27.24 27.13 83.31
C PRO A 7 28.31 27.93 82.55
N PRO A 8 29.60 27.67 82.79
CA PRO A 8 30.70 28.38 82.14
C PRO A 8 30.72 28.11 80.63
N ILE A 9 30.80 29.20 79.85
CA ILE A 9 31.03 29.18 78.41
C ILE A 9 32.34 28.43 78.15
N GLN A 10 32.25 27.21 77.61
CA GLN A 10 33.43 26.48 77.16
C GLN A 10 34.05 27.24 75.98
N PRO A 11 35.34 27.59 76.02
CA PRO A 11 36.03 28.21 74.90
C PRO A 11 35.99 27.24 73.71
N GLY A 12 35.44 27.73 72.59
CA GLY A 12 35.22 26.97 71.37
C GLY A 12 36.42 26.10 71.02
N ARG A 13 36.20 24.78 71.06
CA ARG A 13 37.13 23.77 70.58
C ARG A 13 37.33 24.04 69.09
N ARG A 14 38.40 24.78 68.75
CA ARG A 14 38.85 24.97 67.37
C ARG A 14 39.19 23.58 66.84
N GLU A 15 38.25 22.94 66.18
CA GLU A 15 38.52 21.77 65.35
C GLU A 15 39.57 22.21 64.33
N ALA A 16 40.81 21.81 64.56
CA ALA A 16 41.88 21.97 63.60
C ALA A 16 41.40 21.31 62.31
N ALA A 17 41.08 22.14 61.31
CA ALA A 17 40.63 21.70 60.01
C ALA A 17 41.62 20.66 59.50
N ARG A 18 41.25 19.38 59.56
CA ARG A 18 42.02 18.28 59.00
C ARG A 18 42.20 18.62 57.53
N GLY A 19 43.44 18.94 57.14
CA GLY A 19 43.76 19.22 55.74
C GLY A 19 43.23 18.08 54.87
N PRO A 20 42.61 18.38 53.72
CA PRO A 20 42.01 17.36 52.86
C PRO A 20 43.06 16.30 52.54
N SER A 21 42.75 15.03 52.85
CA SER A 21 43.67 13.94 52.57
C SER A 21 43.85 13.81 51.06
N SER A 22 45.09 13.92 50.56
CA SER A 22 45.42 13.89 49.12
C SER A 22 44.88 12.66 48.37
N ARG A 23 44.64 11.55 49.10
CA ARG A 23 44.04 10.32 48.57
C ARG A 23 42.59 10.50 48.13
N ALA A 24 41.81 11.32 48.83
CA ALA A 24 40.40 11.57 48.49
C ALA A 24 40.24 12.29 47.14
N GLY A 25 41.13 13.25 46.85
CA GLY A 25 41.14 13.95 45.56
C GLY A 25 41.46 13.03 44.38
N THR A 26 42.42 12.11 44.56
CA THR A 26 42.79 11.15 43.51
C THR A 26 41.65 10.18 43.19
N VAL A 27 40.96 9.67 44.21
CA VAL A 27 39.80 8.78 44.02
C VAL A 27 38.67 9.49 43.27
N LEU A 28 38.38 10.75 43.60
CA LEU A 28 37.35 11.52 42.90
C LEU A 28 37.67 11.73 41.42
N ILE A 29 38.93 11.98 41.07
CA ILE A 29 39.37 12.14 39.68
C ILE A 29 39.22 10.82 38.91
N ILE A 30 39.59 9.69 39.52
CA ILE A 30 39.45 8.38 38.87
C ILE A 30 37.98 8.03 38.66
N VAL A 31 37.14 8.22 39.68
CA VAL A 31 35.70 7.93 39.60
C VAL A 31 35.02 8.85 38.59
N SER A 32 35.31 10.15 38.59
CA SER A 32 34.73 11.07 37.60
C SER A 32 35.19 10.74 36.18
N GLY A 33 36.45 10.31 36.00
CA GLY A 33 36.98 9.83 34.72
C GLY A 33 36.27 8.57 34.23
N ILE A 34 36.09 7.57 35.08
CA ILE A 34 35.37 6.33 34.73
C ILE A 34 33.90 6.64 34.40
N VAL A 35 33.23 7.47 35.20
CA VAL A 35 31.84 7.88 34.95
C VAL A 35 31.73 8.66 33.64
N ALA A 36 32.65 9.57 33.35
CA ALA A 36 32.68 10.31 32.09
C ALA A 36 32.89 9.39 30.88
N LEU A 37 33.78 8.40 31.00
CA LEU A 37 34.00 7.40 29.94
C LEU A 37 32.76 6.53 29.71
N LEU A 38 32.11 6.05 30.78
CA LEU A 38 30.87 5.28 30.68
C LEU A 38 29.74 6.12 30.09
N ALA A 39 29.63 7.40 30.47
CA ALA A 39 28.66 8.31 29.90
C ALA A 39 28.92 8.56 28.40
N ALA A 40 30.18 8.75 27.99
CA ALA A 40 30.54 8.94 26.58
C ALA A 40 30.25 7.69 25.73
N LEU A 41 30.54 6.49 26.25
CA LEU A 41 30.19 5.23 25.58
C LEU A 41 28.68 5.05 25.46
N SER A 42 27.94 5.34 26.54
CA SER A 42 26.48 5.26 26.54
C SER A 42 25.86 6.25 25.55
N PHE A 43 26.38 7.48 25.50
CA PHE A 43 25.93 8.49 24.54
C PHE A 43 26.21 8.06 23.09
N SER A 44 27.41 7.54 22.81
CA SER A 44 27.77 7.04 21.47
C SER A 44 26.85 5.91 21.02
N PHE A 45 26.48 5.00 21.93
CA PHE A 45 25.53 3.93 21.65
C PHE A 45 24.12 4.47 21.35
N LEU A 46 23.62 5.44 22.12
CA LEU A 46 22.32 6.07 21.87
C LEU A 46 22.27 6.82 20.53
N VAL A 47 23.35 7.52 20.16
CA VAL A 47 23.46 8.21 18.86
C VAL A 47 23.40 7.19 17.72
N ARG A 48 24.14 6.07 17.85
CA ARG A 48 24.12 5.01 16.85
C ARG A 48 22.74 4.35 16.74
N MET A 49 22.12 3.98 17.86
CA MET A 49 20.78 3.40 17.87
C MET A 49 19.75 4.32 17.20
N ARG A 50 19.85 5.64 17.43
CA ARG A 50 18.98 6.61 16.78
C ARG A 50 19.20 6.62 15.26
N SER A 51 20.45 6.63 14.80
CA SER A 51 20.79 6.55 13.38
C SER A 51 20.25 5.27 12.73
N ASP A 52 20.42 4.12 13.38
CA ASP A 52 19.95 2.83 12.87
C ASP A 52 18.41 2.79 12.77
N VAL A 53 17.71 3.42 13.72
CA VAL A 53 16.24 3.57 13.70
C VAL A 53 15.79 4.51 12.58
N GLU A 54 16.48 5.62 12.37
CA GLU A 54 16.19 6.55 11.27
C GLU A 54 16.35 5.86 9.91
N GLU A 55 17.44 5.12 9.69
CA GLU A 55 17.67 4.33 8.48
C GLU A 55 16.61 3.24 8.28
N THR A 56 16.27 2.50 9.35
CA THR A 56 15.22 1.47 9.28
C THR A 56 13.86 2.07 8.93
N ASN A 57 13.53 3.24 9.48
CA ASN A 57 12.28 3.93 9.18
C ASN A 57 12.19 4.36 7.71
N GLU A 58 13.30 4.80 7.11
CA GLU A 58 13.34 5.14 5.68
C GLU A 58 13.08 3.91 4.81
N VAL A 59 13.70 2.76 5.11
CA VAL A 59 13.48 1.51 4.37
C VAL A 59 12.03 1.03 4.50
N VAL A 60 11.45 1.13 5.70
CA VAL A 60 10.04 0.78 5.94
C VAL A 60 9.11 1.71 5.17
N ALA A 61 9.37 3.02 5.16
CA ALA A 61 8.60 3.99 4.40
C ALA A 61 8.69 3.74 2.89
N GLU A 62 9.87 3.41 2.37
CA GLU A 62 10.02 3.03 0.96
C GLU A 62 9.24 1.75 0.63
N ALA A 63 9.32 0.72 1.47
CA ALA A 63 8.56 -0.51 1.30
C ALA A 63 7.04 -0.24 1.32
N GLN A 64 6.57 0.59 2.23
CA GLN A 64 5.17 1.03 2.30
C GLN A 64 4.75 1.75 1.01
N ALA A 65 5.55 2.71 0.51
CA ALA A 65 5.27 3.40 -0.74
C ALA A 65 5.24 2.44 -1.95
N ARG A 66 6.08 1.41 -1.98
CA ARG A 66 6.05 0.37 -3.03
C ARG A 66 4.81 -0.53 -2.93
N ILE A 67 4.35 -0.87 -1.73
CA ILE A 67 3.09 -1.62 -1.55
C ILE A 67 1.90 -0.77 -2.04
N MET A 68 1.94 0.55 -1.84
CA MET A 68 0.89 1.45 -2.37
C MET A 68 0.81 1.48 -3.89
N LEU A 69 1.88 1.14 -4.62
CA LEU A 69 1.80 0.97 -6.07
C LEU A 69 0.91 -0.23 -6.43
N LEU A 70 1.03 -1.35 -5.71
CA LEU A 70 0.15 -2.51 -5.94
C LEU A 70 -1.30 -2.13 -5.65
N ALA A 71 -1.56 -1.44 -4.53
CA ALA A 71 -2.89 -0.95 -4.21
C ALA A 71 -3.45 0.00 -5.29
N ALA A 72 -2.61 0.87 -5.86
CA ALA A 72 -3.00 1.74 -6.95
C ALA A 72 -3.29 0.98 -8.25
N CYS A 73 -2.49 -0.03 -8.58
CA CYS A 73 -2.72 -0.90 -9.73
C CYS A 73 -4.03 -1.70 -9.58
N ASP A 74 -4.28 -2.28 -8.41
CA ASP A 74 -5.53 -2.96 -8.09
C ASP A 74 -6.71 -1.99 -8.17
N TYR A 75 -6.55 -0.77 -7.64
CA TYR A 75 -7.55 0.27 -7.77
C TYR A 75 -7.83 0.61 -9.24
N ILE A 76 -6.80 0.76 -10.09
CA ILE A 76 -6.98 1.01 -11.53
C ILE A 76 -7.72 -0.16 -12.17
N LEU A 77 -7.35 -1.41 -11.88
CA LEU A 77 -7.99 -2.60 -12.43
C LEU A 77 -9.45 -2.71 -12.01
N GLU A 78 -9.76 -2.53 -10.73
CA GLU A 78 -11.13 -2.57 -10.21
C GLU A 78 -11.94 -1.35 -10.65
N ALA A 79 -11.33 -0.16 -10.73
CA ALA A 79 -11.98 1.04 -11.22
C ALA A 79 -12.31 0.97 -12.71
N SER A 80 -11.57 0.17 -13.48
CA SER A 80 -11.92 -0.16 -14.87
C SER A 80 -13.25 -0.93 -14.97
N ARG A 81 -13.66 -1.60 -13.88
CA ARG A 81 -14.94 -2.28 -13.73
C ARG A 81 -16.06 -1.38 -13.17
N LEU A 82 -15.79 -0.09 -12.90
CA LEU A 82 -16.82 0.84 -12.39
C LEU A 82 -17.95 0.96 -13.42
N GLY A 83 -19.06 0.29 -13.11
CA GLY A 83 -20.22 0.29 -13.99
C GLY A 83 -21.07 -0.97 -13.90
N TYR A 84 -21.21 -1.54 -12.69
CA TYR A 84 -22.34 -2.42 -12.43
C TYR A 84 -23.59 -1.66 -12.88
N GLY A 85 -24.18 -2.11 -13.99
CA GLY A 85 -25.29 -1.42 -14.63
C GLY A 85 -26.30 -0.96 -13.58
N ALA A 86 -26.83 0.26 -13.72
CA ALA A 86 -27.74 0.86 -12.75
C ALA A 86 -28.74 -0.20 -12.29
N ALA A 87 -28.80 -0.44 -10.98
CA ALA A 87 -29.85 -1.30 -10.43
C ALA A 87 -31.17 -0.78 -11.02
N PRO A 88 -31.99 -1.66 -11.63
CA PRO A 88 -33.20 -1.21 -12.30
C PRO A 88 -33.96 -0.30 -11.34
N THR A 89 -34.25 0.92 -11.79
CA THR A 89 -34.87 1.99 -10.98
C THR A 89 -36.25 1.60 -10.46
N THR A 90 -36.80 0.47 -10.92
CA THR A 90 -38.02 -0.15 -10.47
C THR A 90 -37.74 -1.56 -9.89
N PRO A 91 -37.93 -1.79 -8.58
CA PRO A 91 -37.75 -3.10 -7.94
C PRO A 91 -38.67 -4.20 -8.46
N ALA A 92 -39.72 -3.86 -9.22
CA ALA A 92 -40.85 -4.75 -9.49
C ALA A 92 -40.74 -5.56 -10.78
N VAL A 93 -39.88 -5.18 -11.74
CA VAL A 93 -39.74 -5.87 -13.02
C VAL A 93 -38.30 -5.80 -13.52
N ALA A 94 -37.34 -6.22 -12.69
CA ALA A 94 -36.05 -6.58 -13.24
C ALA A 94 -36.24 -7.90 -14.00
N PRO A 95 -36.15 -7.94 -15.35
CA PRO A 95 -36.22 -9.22 -16.04
C PRO A 95 -35.13 -10.13 -15.47
N PRO A 96 -35.42 -11.42 -15.22
CA PRO A 96 -34.46 -12.38 -14.69
C PRO A 96 -33.36 -12.57 -15.73
N GLY A 97 -32.29 -11.79 -15.62
CA GLY A 97 -31.30 -11.65 -16.68
C GLY A 97 -30.49 -10.35 -16.65
N ASN A 98 -30.98 -9.28 -16.00
CA ASN A 98 -30.18 -8.08 -15.72
C ASN A 98 -29.22 -8.31 -14.53
N LYS A 99 -28.44 -9.39 -14.62
CA LYS A 99 -27.31 -9.66 -13.75
C LYS A 99 -26.23 -8.63 -14.10
N HIS A 100 -25.63 -8.04 -13.08
CA HIS A 100 -24.36 -7.29 -13.09
C HIS A 100 -23.71 -7.20 -14.48
N ARG A 101 -24.06 -6.16 -15.23
CA ARG A 101 -23.43 -5.93 -16.54
C ARG A 101 -22.06 -5.31 -16.27
N GLU A 102 -21.00 -6.00 -16.70
CA GLU A 102 -19.62 -5.58 -16.51
C GLU A 102 -19.33 -4.32 -17.33
N ALA A 103 -18.57 -3.38 -16.76
CA ALA A 103 -18.07 -2.23 -17.51
C ALA A 103 -16.91 -2.64 -18.41
N TYR A 104 -16.79 -2.02 -19.58
CA TYR A 104 -15.74 -2.35 -20.56
C TYR A 104 -14.49 -1.50 -20.34
N GLY A 105 -13.85 -1.68 -19.18
CA GLY A 105 -12.50 -1.19 -18.91
C GLY A 105 -12.27 0.32 -19.08
N TRP A 106 -10.99 0.71 -19.19
CA TRP A 106 -10.59 2.10 -19.39
C TRP A 106 -10.63 2.56 -20.85
N LEU A 107 -10.54 1.61 -21.77
CA LEU A 107 -10.84 1.74 -23.20
C LEU A 107 -11.86 0.66 -23.53
N ASP A 108 -12.99 1.09 -24.08
CA ASP A 108 -14.06 0.19 -24.48
C ASP A 108 -13.61 -0.63 -25.69
N VAL A 109 -13.44 -1.94 -25.52
CA VAL A 109 -12.96 -2.84 -26.58
C VAL A 109 -13.91 -2.95 -27.78
N ARG A 110 -15.15 -2.48 -27.64
CA ARG A 110 -16.19 -2.60 -28.68
C ARG A 110 -16.07 -1.48 -29.72
N ASP A 111 -15.74 -0.27 -29.29
CA ASP A 111 -15.69 0.92 -30.16
C ASP A 111 -14.40 1.74 -30.02
N GLY A 112 -13.49 1.39 -29.11
CA GLY A 112 -12.22 2.07 -28.87
C GLY A 112 -12.34 3.38 -28.10
N MET A 113 -13.52 3.72 -27.58
CA MET A 113 -13.76 4.98 -26.90
C MET A 113 -13.32 4.94 -25.42
N THR A 114 -13.11 6.12 -24.82
CA THR A 114 -12.72 6.28 -23.42
C THR A 114 -13.78 5.71 -22.46
N GLY A 115 -13.37 4.75 -21.63
CA GLY A 115 -14.17 4.15 -20.56
C GLY A 115 -13.93 4.76 -19.17
N PRO A 116 -14.63 4.30 -18.12
CA PRO A 116 -15.58 3.18 -18.13
C PRO A 116 -16.97 3.54 -18.68
N ARG A 117 -17.58 2.61 -19.42
CA ARG A 117 -18.90 2.73 -20.05
C ARG A 117 -19.77 1.52 -19.74
N GLY A 118 -21.09 1.74 -19.76
CA GLY A 118 -22.09 0.68 -19.60
C GLY A 118 -22.20 -0.22 -20.82
N ASP A 119 -23.02 -1.27 -20.68
CA ASP A 119 -23.14 -2.31 -21.70
C ASP A 119 -23.96 -1.92 -22.93
N ASP A 120 -24.84 -0.94 -22.81
CA ASP A 120 -25.68 -0.52 -23.94
C ASP A 120 -24.89 0.43 -24.88
N PRO A 121 -24.83 0.13 -26.19
CA PRO A 121 -24.19 1.00 -27.18
C PRO A 121 -24.82 2.39 -27.14
N GLY A 122 -24.03 3.41 -26.84
CA GLY A 122 -24.49 4.79 -26.75
C GLY A 122 -24.74 5.31 -25.34
N TRP A 123 -24.57 4.50 -24.29
CA TRP A 123 -24.52 5.07 -22.95
C TRP A 123 -23.34 6.04 -22.82
N PRO A 124 -23.55 7.19 -22.15
CA PRO A 124 -22.46 8.08 -21.80
C PRO A 124 -21.49 7.35 -20.87
N ALA A 125 -20.26 7.82 -20.81
CA ALA A 125 -19.32 7.30 -19.83
C ALA A 125 -19.85 7.48 -18.40
N PHE A 126 -19.47 6.59 -17.48
CA PHE A 126 -19.88 6.67 -16.07
C PHE A 126 -19.24 7.85 -15.31
N PHE A 127 -18.56 8.74 -16.01
CA PHE A 127 -17.90 9.91 -15.45
C PHE A 127 -18.40 11.18 -16.12
N SER A 128 -18.42 12.26 -15.33
CA SER A 128 -18.76 13.58 -15.85
C SER A 128 -17.53 14.26 -16.43
N LEU A 129 -17.71 14.94 -17.57
CA LEU A 129 -16.72 15.87 -18.12
C LEU A 129 -16.82 17.26 -17.48
N SER A 130 -17.83 17.49 -16.65
CA SER A 130 -17.95 18.74 -15.89
C SER A 130 -16.69 18.96 -15.06
N LEU A 131 -16.23 20.20 -15.06
CA LEU A 131 -15.17 20.60 -14.18
C LEU A 131 -15.68 20.55 -12.73
N VAL A 132 -14.84 20.06 -11.85
CA VAL A 132 -14.98 20.04 -10.40
C VAL A 132 -13.83 20.87 -9.86
N GLU A 133 -14.07 21.59 -8.78
CA GLU A 133 -13.01 22.29 -8.05
C GLU A 133 -11.89 21.29 -7.73
N ASP A 134 -10.69 21.56 -8.27
CA ASP A 134 -9.58 20.62 -8.15
C ASP A 134 -8.90 20.64 -6.78
N SER A 135 -9.51 21.39 -5.88
CA SER A 135 -9.05 21.66 -4.54
C SER A 135 -7.77 22.47 -4.48
N ASP A 136 -7.12 22.90 -5.58
CA ASP A 136 -5.84 23.62 -5.56
C ASP A 136 -5.86 25.01 -4.87
N GLY A 137 -7.04 25.44 -4.45
CA GLY A 137 -7.26 26.64 -3.65
C GLY A 137 -7.48 27.91 -4.46
N VAL A 138 -7.60 27.84 -5.81
CA VAL A 138 -7.98 29.02 -6.61
C VAL A 138 -9.50 29.27 -6.61
N GLY A 139 -10.29 28.40 -5.96
CA GLY A 139 -11.73 28.60 -5.73
C GLY A 139 -12.58 28.45 -6.99
N GLY A 140 -12.10 27.71 -8.00
CA GLY A 140 -12.77 27.52 -9.28
C GLY A 140 -12.75 26.05 -9.73
N ALA A 141 -13.79 25.64 -10.46
CA ALA A 141 -13.83 24.33 -11.11
C ALA A 141 -12.94 24.32 -12.35
N ASP A 142 -11.81 23.62 -12.29
CA ASP A 142 -10.75 23.66 -13.30
C ASP A 142 -10.21 22.28 -13.71
N ARG A 143 -10.49 21.20 -12.94
CA ARG A 143 -10.23 19.81 -13.36
C ARG A 143 -11.50 19.03 -13.64
N ARG A 144 -11.42 17.99 -14.48
CA ARG A 144 -12.53 17.06 -14.64
C ARG A 144 -12.69 16.15 -13.41
N ALA A 145 -13.93 15.72 -13.12
CA ALA A 145 -14.20 14.75 -12.07
C ALA A 145 -13.49 13.41 -12.35
N TRP A 146 -12.92 12.77 -11.32
CA TRP A 146 -12.48 11.39 -11.45
C TRP A 146 -13.66 10.47 -11.78
N PRO A 147 -13.54 9.52 -12.72
CA PRO A 147 -12.31 9.07 -13.39
C PRO A 147 -12.03 9.62 -14.81
N ALA A 148 -12.46 10.82 -15.17
CA ALA A 148 -12.22 11.39 -16.50
C ALA A 148 -10.72 11.52 -16.84
N VAL A 149 -10.36 11.54 -18.13
CA VAL A 149 -8.97 11.86 -18.53
C VAL A 149 -8.62 13.27 -18.05
N LYS A 150 -7.40 13.44 -17.52
CA LYS A 150 -6.89 14.63 -16.82
C LYS A 150 -7.50 14.88 -15.44
N SER A 151 -8.10 13.87 -14.81
CA SER A 151 -8.55 13.92 -13.42
C SER A 151 -7.60 13.20 -12.47
N VAL A 152 -7.75 13.45 -11.16
CA VAL A 152 -6.97 12.83 -10.09
C VAL A 152 -7.91 12.15 -9.10
N ALA A 153 -7.60 10.91 -8.72
CA ALA A 153 -8.09 10.28 -7.50
C ALA A 153 -7.02 10.35 -6.41
N ARG A 154 -7.44 10.71 -5.19
CA ARG A 154 -6.62 10.66 -3.98
C ARG A 154 -7.17 9.59 -3.06
N CYS A 155 -6.32 8.65 -2.67
CA CYS A 155 -6.70 7.49 -1.88
C CYS A 155 -5.79 7.38 -0.64
N PRO A 156 -6.14 8.05 0.47
CA PRO A 156 -5.47 7.81 1.74
C PRO A 156 -5.79 6.38 2.20
N MET A 157 -4.76 5.61 2.51
CA MET A 157 -4.89 4.20 2.86
C MET A 157 -4.61 4.00 4.35
N HIS A 158 -5.33 3.06 4.95
CA HIS A 158 -5.11 2.62 6.31
C HIS A 158 -5.46 1.15 6.41
N VAL A 159 -4.93 0.50 7.44
CA VAL A 159 -5.22 -0.89 7.74
C VAL A 159 -6.46 -0.93 8.61
N LEU A 160 -7.44 -1.73 8.22
CA LEU A 160 -8.61 -1.99 9.06
C LEU A 160 -8.24 -2.92 10.21
N GLN A 161 -8.91 -2.78 11.36
CA GLN A 161 -8.74 -3.69 12.49
C GLN A 161 -8.93 -5.14 12.03
N ARG A 162 -9.98 -5.36 11.23
CA ARG A 162 -10.24 -6.61 10.49
C ARG A 162 -10.95 -6.29 9.17
N PRO A 163 -10.34 -6.52 8.00
CA PRO A 163 -11.04 -6.28 6.74
C PRO A 163 -12.24 -7.22 6.55
N PRO A 164 -13.22 -6.85 5.71
CA PRO A 164 -14.22 -7.78 5.18
C PRO A 164 -13.57 -9.06 4.68
N PHE A 165 -14.18 -10.20 5.00
CA PHE A 165 -13.72 -11.53 4.63
C PHE A 165 -12.29 -11.86 5.09
N ALA A 166 -11.80 -11.23 6.16
CA ALA A 166 -10.47 -11.50 6.69
C ALA A 166 -10.28 -12.98 7.03
N THR A 167 -9.25 -13.59 6.47
CA THR A 167 -8.87 -14.98 6.73
C THR A 167 -7.71 -15.04 7.72
N GLN A 168 -7.61 -16.13 8.47
CA GLN A 168 -6.44 -16.41 9.30
C GLN A 168 -5.24 -16.79 8.42
N MET A 169 -4.01 -16.49 8.87
CA MET A 169 -2.77 -16.86 8.17
C MET A 169 -2.25 -18.28 8.50
N LYS A 170 -2.99 -19.04 9.31
CA LYS A 170 -2.53 -20.35 9.80
C LYS A 170 -2.72 -21.41 8.72
N ALA A 171 -1.67 -21.76 7.99
CA ALA A 171 -1.76 -22.72 6.88
C ALA A 171 -2.22 -24.16 7.23
N VAL A 172 -2.32 -24.53 8.52
CA VAL A 172 -2.63 -25.91 8.96
C VAL A 172 -3.88 -25.93 9.84
N TYR A 173 -5.06 -25.80 9.22
CA TYR A 173 -6.35 -25.94 9.90
C TYR A 173 -6.81 -27.38 10.10
N ASN A 174 -6.19 -28.30 9.37
CA ASN A 174 -6.48 -29.72 9.41
C ASN A 174 -5.20 -30.48 9.79
N PRO A 175 -4.65 -30.29 11.01
CA PRO A 175 -3.46 -30.99 11.42
C PRO A 175 -3.72 -32.50 11.40
N ILE A 176 -2.79 -33.26 10.82
CA ILE A 176 -2.86 -34.72 10.86
C ILE A 176 -2.73 -35.15 12.33
N SER A 177 -3.72 -35.89 12.82
CA SER A 177 -3.71 -36.42 14.18
C SER A 177 -2.47 -37.32 14.37
N THR A 178 -1.61 -36.95 15.31
CA THR A 178 -0.42 -37.74 15.68
C THR A 178 -0.65 -38.60 16.92
N THR A 179 -1.79 -38.45 17.58
CA THR A 179 -2.14 -39.13 18.83
C THR A 179 -2.30 -40.63 18.61
N ALA A 180 -1.56 -41.43 19.38
CA ALA A 180 -1.64 -42.88 19.32
C ALA A 180 -3.02 -43.37 19.79
N GLY A 181 -3.68 -44.21 18.98
CA GLY A 181 -5.02 -44.74 19.26
C GLY A 181 -6.17 -43.87 18.75
N ALA A 182 -5.90 -42.67 18.21
CA ALA A 182 -6.95 -41.87 17.57
C ALA A 182 -7.40 -42.55 16.26
N PRO A 183 -8.72 -42.65 15.99
CA PRO A 183 -9.24 -43.34 14.80
C PRO A 183 -8.82 -42.67 13.48
N ASP A 184 -8.38 -41.43 13.54
CA ASP A 184 -7.96 -40.59 12.43
C ASP A 184 -6.45 -40.38 12.34
N ARG A 185 -5.67 -41.10 13.15
CA ARG A 185 -4.22 -40.98 13.16
C ARG A 185 -3.65 -41.22 11.76
N GLY A 186 -2.87 -40.26 11.27
CA GLY A 186 -2.20 -40.36 9.96
C GLY A 186 -3.08 -40.06 8.74
N TYR A 187 -4.36 -39.73 8.90
CA TYR A 187 -5.25 -39.39 7.77
C TYR A 187 -5.42 -37.87 7.61
N PRO A 188 -5.19 -37.30 6.41
CA PRO A 188 -5.34 -35.87 6.14
C PRO A 188 -6.79 -35.51 5.82
N TYR A 189 -7.66 -35.52 6.83
CA TYR A 189 -9.05 -35.11 6.63
C TYR A 189 -9.17 -33.59 6.48
N LEU A 190 -9.81 -33.12 5.40
CA LEU A 190 -10.19 -31.71 5.22
C LEU A 190 -11.46 -31.38 6.04
N ARG A 191 -11.38 -31.51 7.36
CA ARG A 191 -12.53 -31.33 8.28
C ARG A 191 -13.01 -29.89 8.34
N ASN A 192 -12.07 -28.96 8.26
CA ASN A 192 -12.30 -27.53 8.32
C ASN A 192 -12.09 -26.94 6.91
N PRO A 193 -13.06 -26.19 6.37
CA PRO A 193 -12.93 -25.56 5.05
C PRO A 193 -11.78 -24.56 5.03
N ASP A 194 -10.98 -24.56 3.98
CA ASP A 194 -9.89 -23.59 3.77
C ASP A 194 -10.33 -22.54 2.74
N PRO A 195 -10.11 -21.22 2.95
CA PRO A 195 -9.52 -20.56 4.12
C PRO A 195 -10.47 -20.42 5.32
N GLN A 196 -9.90 -20.42 6.53
CA GLN A 196 -10.66 -20.13 7.76
C GLN A 196 -10.76 -18.62 8.03
N PRO A 197 -11.93 -18.13 8.50
CA PRO A 197 -12.11 -16.73 8.87
C PRO A 197 -11.26 -16.33 10.09
N LEU A 198 -10.80 -15.08 10.15
CA LEU A 198 -10.01 -14.51 11.26
C LEU A 198 -10.74 -14.60 12.61
N ILE A 199 -12.08 -14.55 12.58
CA ILE A 199 -12.92 -14.71 13.76
C ILE A 199 -13.09 -16.19 14.04
N THR A 200 -13.06 -16.57 15.32
CA THR A 200 -13.44 -17.91 15.76
C THR A 200 -14.87 -18.21 15.31
N ASN A 201 -14.98 -19.01 14.27
CA ASN A 201 -16.24 -19.47 13.68
C ASN A 201 -16.88 -20.62 14.48
N GLY A 202 -16.31 -20.97 15.64
CA GLY A 202 -16.80 -22.04 16.51
C GLY A 202 -16.46 -23.45 16.02
N TYR A 203 -15.63 -23.58 14.98
CA TYR A 203 -15.13 -24.89 14.56
C TYR A 203 -14.15 -25.42 15.62
N PRO A 204 -14.28 -26.70 16.02
CA PRO A 204 -13.39 -27.29 17.01
C PRO A 204 -11.95 -27.28 16.50
N THR A 205 -11.05 -26.60 17.21
CA THR A 205 -9.64 -26.45 16.85
C THR A 205 -8.78 -27.66 17.21
N VAL A 206 -9.34 -28.62 17.95
CA VAL A 206 -8.67 -29.83 18.43
C VAL A 206 -9.66 -30.99 18.40
N ALA A 207 -9.13 -32.21 18.26
CA ALA A 207 -9.81 -33.50 18.17
C ALA A 207 -10.68 -33.90 19.39
N ASP A 208 -11.37 -32.93 20.00
CA ASP A 208 -12.44 -33.22 20.94
C ASP A 208 -13.62 -33.76 20.13
N SER A 209 -13.92 -35.03 20.38
CA SER A 209 -14.97 -35.85 19.76
C SER A 209 -16.38 -35.37 20.12
N ILE A 210 -16.67 -34.09 19.88
CA ILE A 210 -17.93 -33.43 20.21
C ILE A 210 -18.71 -33.22 18.90
N PRO A 211 -20.05 -33.44 18.89
CA PRO A 211 -20.86 -33.35 17.69
C PRO A 211 -20.63 -32.00 17.01
N VAL A 212 -20.44 -32.02 15.70
CA VAL A 212 -20.38 -30.82 14.85
C VAL A 212 -21.50 -29.89 15.31
N PRO A 213 -21.18 -28.71 15.89
CA PRO A 213 -22.22 -27.78 16.31
C PRO A 213 -23.13 -27.52 15.12
N SER A 214 -24.45 -27.49 15.35
CA SER A 214 -25.38 -27.05 14.32
C SER A 214 -24.86 -25.73 13.74
N HIS A 215 -24.99 -25.54 12.43
CA HIS A 215 -24.40 -24.47 11.62
C HIS A 215 -24.97 -23.06 11.97
N GLY A 216 -24.99 -22.70 13.26
CA GLY A 216 -26.14 -22.02 13.84
C GLY A 216 -25.90 -20.63 14.42
N ASN A 217 -24.66 -20.13 14.49
CA ASN A 217 -24.47 -18.74 14.90
C ASN A 217 -24.17 -17.87 13.67
N ALA A 218 -25.24 -17.50 12.96
CA ALA A 218 -25.25 -16.48 11.90
C ALA A 218 -24.54 -15.17 12.32
N ILE A 219 -24.45 -14.91 13.63
CA ILE A 219 -23.70 -13.82 14.25
C ILE A 219 -22.24 -13.77 13.77
N ASN A 220 -21.61 -14.91 13.50
CA ASN A 220 -20.21 -14.94 13.06
C ASN A 220 -20.04 -14.71 11.55
N TRP A 221 -21.07 -15.01 10.74
CA TRP A 221 -21.01 -14.78 9.30
C TRP A 221 -21.10 -13.29 8.97
N ASP A 222 -22.00 -12.57 9.62
CA ASP A 222 -22.15 -11.13 9.45
C ASP A 222 -20.84 -10.38 9.81
N LEU A 223 -20.22 -10.74 10.94
CA LEU A 223 -18.94 -10.18 11.36
C LEU A 223 -17.77 -10.56 10.41
N TYR A 224 -17.85 -11.71 9.74
CA TYR A 224 -16.87 -12.10 8.72
C TYR A 224 -17.07 -11.31 7.43
N VAL A 225 -18.30 -11.20 6.94
CA VAL A 225 -18.66 -10.49 5.71
C VAL A 225 -18.33 -8.99 5.84
N HIS A 226 -18.67 -8.37 6.96
CA HIS A 226 -18.50 -6.92 7.15
C HIS A 226 -17.17 -6.54 7.82
N GLY A 227 -16.54 -7.47 8.56
CA GLY A 227 -15.28 -7.21 9.25
C GLY A 227 -15.43 -6.29 10.47
N ASP A 228 -14.34 -5.61 10.82
CA ASP A 228 -14.28 -4.46 11.72
C ASP A 228 -13.58 -3.33 10.95
N THR A 229 -14.38 -2.38 10.48
CA THR A 229 -13.96 -1.29 9.59
C THR A 229 -13.31 -0.12 10.33
N GLN A 230 -13.09 -0.23 11.65
CA GLN A 230 -12.30 0.76 12.36
C GLN A 230 -10.85 0.74 11.86
N ALA A 231 -10.32 1.92 11.54
CA ALA A 231 -8.92 2.06 11.15
C ALA A 231 -8.01 1.78 12.34
N ARG A 232 -6.94 1.01 12.13
CA ARG A 232 -5.89 0.87 13.13
C ARG A 232 -5.18 2.21 13.29
N ILE A 233 -5.17 2.74 14.51
CA ILE A 233 -4.66 4.08 14.82
C ILE A 233 -3.22 4.25 14.35
N ASP A 234 -2.40 3.20 14.42
CA ASP A 234 -1.01 3.20 13.97
C ASP A 234 -0.85 3.19 12.44
N SER A 235 -1.90 2.99 11.67
CA SER A 235 -1.86 2.98 10.19
C SER A 235 -2.46 4.23 9.55
N VAL A 236 -3.27 4.98 10.31
CA VAL A 236 -3.94 6.18 9.79
C VAL A 236 -2.91 7.24 9.40
N GLY A 237 -3.02 7.75 8.18
CA GLY A 237 -2.14 8.79 7.66
C GLY A 237 -0.69 8.33 7.47
N ARG A 238 -0.42 7.02 7.37
CA ARG A 238 0.94 6.52 7.08
C ARG A 238 1.18 6.24 5.60
N SER A 239 0.14 5.99 4.83
CA SER A 239 0.31 5.59 3.43
C SER A 239 -0.85 6.10 2.58
N TRP A 240 -0.56 6.40 1.33
CA TRP A 240 -1.56 6.82 0.37
C TRP A 240 -1.05 6.59 -1.04
N PHE A 241 -1.98 6.61 -2.00
CA PHE A 241 -1.63 6.77 -3.40
C PHE A 241 -2.54 7.80 -4.07
N ARG A 242 -2.02 8.42 -5.13
CA ARG A 242 -2.77 9.23 -6.07
C ARG A 242 -2.72 8.57 -7.43
N VAL A 243 -3.82 8.65 -8.16
CA VAL A 243 -3.87 8.24 -9.55
C VAL A 243 -4.29 9.44 -10.39
N TYR A 244 -3.40 9.92 -11.24
CA TYR A 244 -3.72 10.87 -12.28
C TYR A 244 -3.93 10.13 -13.60
N ARG A 245 -5.09 10.33 -14.24
CA ARG A 245 -5.38 9.72 -15.54
C ARG A 245 -4.80 10.59 -16.64
N ASP A 246 -3.61 10.28 -17.11
CA ASP A 246 -2.91 11.08 -18.12
C ASP A 246 -3.54 10.94 -19.52
N GLN A 247 -3.90 9.71 -19.91
CA GLN A 247 -4.57 9.39 -21.18
C GLN A 247 -5.68 8.36 -20.92
N ASP A 248 -6.31 7.84 -21.98
CA ASP A 248 -7.44 6.92 -21.85
C ASP A 248 -7.11 5.69 -21.00
N ALA A 249 -5.94 5.07 -21.22
CA ALA A 249 -5.49 3.91 -20.46
C ALA A 249 -4.09 4.07 -19.84
N THR A 250 -3.60 5.31 -19.74
CA THR A 250 -2.30 5.60 -19.11
C THR A 250 -2.50 6.45 -17.87
N PHE A 251 -1.85 6.05 -16.79
CA PHE A 251 -1.95 6.63 -15.48
C PHE A 251 -0.58 7.04 -14.97
N VAL A 252 -0.58 8.08 -14.15
CA VAL A 252 0.55 8.49 -13.34
C VAL A 252 0.15 8.23 -11.90
N VAL A 253 0.86 7.30 -11.26
CA VAL A 253 0.62 6.91 -9.89
C VAL A 253 1.69 7.57 -9.02
N THR A 254 1.25 8.30 -8.00
CA THR A 254 2.14 8.79 -6.94
C THR A 254 1.85 8.01 -5.68
N CYS A 255 2.86 7.35 -5.13
CA CYS A 255 2.76 6.59 -3.88
C CYS A 255 3.54 7.33 -2.79
N GLY A 256 2.91 7.53 -1.65
CA GLY A 256 3.52 8.19 -0.51
C GLY A 256 3.46 7.35 0.76
N ALA A 257 4.52 7.43 1.55
CA ALA A 257 4.58 6.94 2.91
C ALA A 257 4.80 8.10 3.88
N GLY A 258 3.70 8.74 4.27
CA GLY A 258 3.70 9.89 5.15
C GLY A 258 2.31 10.49 5.35
N ALA A 259 2.28 11.54 6.17
CA ALA A 259 1.05 12.15 6.68
C ALA A 259 0.46 13.23 5.78
N SER A 260 0.97 13.44 4.56
CA SER A 260 0.38 14.43 3.65
C SER A 260 -0.97 13.98 3.09
N LEU A 261 -1.40 12.73 3.33
CA LEU A 261 -2.65 12.15 2.81
C LEU A 261 -2.79 12.20 1.29
N GLY A 262 -1.69 12.44 0.58
CA GLY A 262 -1.68 12.63 -0.86
C GLY A 262 -2.04 14.03 -1.33
N PHE A 263 -1.93 15.05 -0.47
CA PHE A 263 -1.97 16.44 -0.91
C PHE A 263 -0.59 16.88 -1.46
N LYS A 264 -0.58 17.53 -2.61
CA LYS A 264 0.64 18.00 -3.28
C LYS A 264 1.18 19.28 -2.66
N ASN A 265 0.28 20.19 -2.31
CA ASN A 265 0.58 21.50 -1.78
C ASN A 265 -0.53 21.96 -0.84
N TRP A 266 -0.29 23.05 -0.11
CA TRP A 266 -1.28 23.62 0.81
C TRP A 266 -2.52 24.17 0.10
N GLY A 267 -2.39 24.60 -1.16
CA GLY A 267 -3.52 25.00 -1.98
C GLY A 267 -4.54 23.87 -2.08
N GLU A 268 -4.08 22.66 -2.44
CA GLU A 268 -4.90 21.44 -2.49
C GLU A 268 -5.64 21.14 -1.17
N VAL A 269 -5.00 21.42 -0.03
CA VAL A 269 -5.60 21.26 1.30
C VAL A 269 -6.73 22.28 1.51
N LEU A 270 -6.50 23.53 1.10
CA LEU A 270 -7.48 24.61 1.25
C LEU A 270 -8.73 24.36 0.41
N GLY A 271 -8.58 24.07 -0.88
CA GLY A 271 -9.74 23.84 -1.74
C GLY A 271 -10.42 22.49 -1.51
N ALA A 272 -9.81 21.58 -0.73
CA ALA A 272 -10.50 20.38 -0.24
C ALA A 272 -11.26 20.64 1.06
N GLY A 273 -11.03 21.78 1.74
CA GLY A 273 -11.60 22.06 3.06
C GLY A 273 -11.01 21.19 4.18
N GLU A 274 -9.79 20.66 3.99
CA GLU A 274 -9.17 19.66 4.86
C GLU A 274 -8.09 20.29 5.77
N GLN A 275 -8.19 21.59 6.02
CA GLN A 275 -7.22 22.32 6.85
C GLN A 275 -7.15 21.76 8.27
N ALA A 276 -8.26 21.24 8.79
CA ALA A 276 -8.35 20.67 10.13
C ALA A 276 -7.49 19.41 10.32
N ALA A 277 -7.12 18.72 9.24
CA ALA A 277 -6.21 17.57 9.30
C ALA A 277 -4.75 17.97 9.60
N PHE A 278 -4.41 19.26 9.48
CA PHE A 278 -3.05 19.76 9.60
C PHE A 278 -2.97 20.91 10.60
N ALA A 279 -1.90 20.95 11.40
CA ALA A 279 -1.73 22.01 12.40
C ALA A 279 -1.51 23.39 11.77
N SER A 280 -0.79 23.47 10.64
CA SER A 280 -0.54 24.69 9.88
C SER A 280 0.06 24.38 8.50
N LYS A 281 0.09 25.38 7.61
CA LYS A 281 0.82 25.30 6.33
C LYS A 281 2.30 24.91 6.52
N GLN A 282 2.97 25.48 7.53
CA GLN A 282 4.38 25.18 7.78
C GLN A 282 4.58 23.73 8.22
N ALA A 283 3.69 23.21 9.07
CA ALA A 283 3.72 21.80 9.48
C ALA A 283 3.46 20.87 8.29
N PHE A 284 2.54 21.24 7.40
CA PHE A 284 2.30 20.50 6.16
C PHE A 284 3.53 20.49 5.23
N ASP A 285 4.16 21.64 5.02
CA ASP A 285 5.37 21.74 4.20
C ASP A 285 6.52 20.87 4.77
N GLN A 286 6.64 20.79 6.11
CA GLN A 286 7.57 19.88 6.78
C GLN A 286 7.21 18.40 6.56
N ILE A 287 5.93 18.03 6.68
CA ILE A 287 5.45 16.66 6.44
C ILE A 287 5.77 16.24 5.00
N VAL A 288 5.42 17.08 4.02
CA VAL A 288 5.68 16.81 2.59
C VAL A 288 7.19 16.71 2.29
N GLY A 289 8.01 17.51 2.98
CA GLY A 289 9.48 17.47 2.84
C GLY A 289 10.12 16.21 3.45
N ALA A 290 9.55 15.67 4.53
CA ALA A 290 10.04 14.45 5.18
C ALA A 290 9.50 13.15 4.55
N GLU A 291 8.50 13.26 3.68
CA GLU A 291 7.79 12.11 3.14
C GLU A 291 8.52 11.43 1.97
N VAL A 292 8.60 10.09 2.04
CA VAL A 292 9.07 9.26 0.92
C VAL A 292 7.97 9.18 -0.14
N ARG A 293 8.27 9.70 -1.34
CA ARG A 293 7.38 9.69 -2.50
C ARG A 293 8.02 8.98 -3.68
N LEU A 294 7.25 8.11 -4.31
CA LEU A 294 7.64 7.38 -5.51
C LEU A 294 6.62 7.67 -6.61
N TRP A 295 7.11 7.90 -7.82
CA TRP A 295 6.27 8.20 -8.97
C TRP A 295 6.41 7.11 -10.02
N TYR A 296 5.28 6.68 -10.56
CA TYR A 296 5.21 5.65 -11.58
C TYR A 296 4.30 6.12 -12.71
N ARG A 297 4.63 5.71 -13.93
CA ARG A 297 3.70 5.73 -15.04
C ARG A 297 3.29 4.29 -15.31
N VAL A 298 1.99 4.08 -15.50
CA VAL A 298 1.38 2.77 -15.59
C VAL A 298 0.44 2.77 -16.79
N GLN A 299 0.48 1.73 -17.61
CA GLN A 299 -0.48 1.53 -18.68
C GLN A 299 -1.38 0.34 -18.38
N TRP A 300 -2.67 0.54 -18.52
CA TRP A 300 -3.67 -0.53 -18.56
C TRP A 300 -3.90 -0.96 -20.00
N SER A 301 -4.17 -2.25 -20.22
CA SER A 301 -4.49 -2.80 -21.53
C SER A 301 -5.56 -3.88 -21.41
N ALA A 302 -6.57 -3.84 -22.29
CA ALA A 302 -7.56 -4.90 -22.43
C ALA A 302 -7.03 -6.13 -23.19
N ALA A 303 -5.92 -5.99 -23.91
CA ALA A 303 -5.46 -6.98 -24.88
C ALA A 303 -4.51 -8.03 -24.28
N THR A 304 -3.87 -7.74 -23.16
CA THR A 304 -2.86 -8.61 -22.55
C THR A 304 -3.49 -9.48 -21.47
N LEU A 305 -3.50 -10.80 -21.69
CA LEU A 305 -3.80 -11.80 -20.65
C LEU A 305 -2.54 -12.20 -19.86
N THR A 306 -1.37 -11.94 -20.40
CA THR A 306 -0.10 -12.31 -19.79
C THR A 306 0.51 -11.12 -19.04
N PRO A 307 0.95 -11.29 -17.78
CA PRO A 307 1.69 -10.29 -17.00
C PRO A 307 3.15 -10.15 -17.46
N GLU A 308 3.43 -10.43 -18.74
CA GLU A 308 4.77 -10.33 -19.29
C GLU A 308 5.12 -8.85 -19.38
N TYR A 309 6.08 -8.42 -18.56
CA TYR A 309 6.56 -7.05 -18.47
C TYR A 309 7.10 -6.58 -19.82
N ASP A 310 6.31 -5.79 -20.54
CA ASP A 310 6.80 -5.04 -21.70
C ASP A 310 7.60 -3.83 -21.20
N ASN A 311 8.91 -4.02 -21.02
CA ASN A 311 9.81 -2.89 -20.90
C ASN A 311 9.86 -2.21 -22.26
N ILE A 312 9.33 -0.98 -22.32
CA ILE A 312 9.55 -0.07 -23.44
C ILE A 312 11.07 0.00 -23.63
N CYS A 313 11.59 -0.65 -24.67
CA CYS A 313 12.87 -0.25 -25.24
C CYS A 313 12.67 1.21 -25.61
N ALA A 314 13.19 2.11 -24.77
CA ALA A 314 13.30 3.51 -25.09
C ALA A 314 13.91 3.54 -26.48
N GLY A 315 13.11 4.00 -27.45
CA GLY A 315 13.52 4.10 -28.83
C GLY A 315 14.72 5.02 -28.91
N LEU A 316 15.91 4.45 -28.71
CA LEU A 316 17.15 5.03 -29.17
C LEU A 316 16.97 5.04 -30.67
N LYS A 317 16.55 6.20 -31.19
CA LYS A 317 16.67 6.50 -32.61
C LYS A 317 18.12 6.18 -32.94
N THR A 318 18.34 5.14 -33.74
CA THR A 318 19.64 5.00 -34.38
C THR A 318 19.88 6.31 -35.14
N PRO A 319 21.11 6.83 -35.17
CA PRO A 319 21.42 8.14 -35.77
C PRO A 319 20.93 8.33 -37.21
N ASN A 320 20.53 7.25 -37.90
CA ASN A 320 20.17 7.25 -39.30
C ASN A 320 18.67 7.40 -39.60
N GLY A 321 17.81 7.63 -38.58
CA GLY A 321 16.46 8.19 -38.79
C GLY A 321 15.51 7.39 -39.71
N SER A 322 15.76 6.10 -39.95
CA SER A 322 14.88 5.30 -40.82
C SER A 322 13.59 4.94 -40.08
N PRO A 323 12.39 5.30 -40.60
CA PRO A 323 11.12 4.95 -39.97
C PRO A 323 10.69 3.49 -40.21
N TYR A 324 11.36 2.77 -41.11
CA TYR A 324 11.03 1.39 -41.46
C TYR A 324 12.31 0.63 -41.82
N GLY A 325 12.73 -0.32 -40.99
CA GLY A 325 13.77 -1.27 -41.37
C GLY A 325 14.54 -1.86 -40.20
N ASN A 326 14.07 -2.98 -39.66
CA ASN A 326 14.61 -4.33 -39.92
C ASN A 326 14.18 -5.24 -38.76
N TRP A 327 13.17 -6.08 -38.99
CA TRP A 327 12.73 -7.10 -38.04
C TRP A 327 13.65 -8.33 -38.00
N ASP A 328 14.76 -8.31 -38.75
CA ASP A 328 15.70 -9.44 -38.90
C ASP A 328 16.94 -9.33 -38.00
N GLY A 329 16.88 -8.50 -36.95
CA GLY A 329 17.98 -8.31 -36.02
C GLY A 329 17.59 -8.64 -34.58
N PHE A 330 17.39 -9.92 -34.26
CA PHE A 330 17.79 -10.41 -32.93
C PHE A 330 19.31 -10.24 -32.83
N GLY A 331 19.73 -9.00 -32.60
CA GLY A 331 21.10 -8.65 -32.32
C GLY A 331 21.57 -9.52 -31.16
N GLN A 332 22.75 -10.12 -31.34
CA GLN A 332 23.42 -10.86 -30.28
C GLN A 332 23.30 -10.07 -28.98
N PRO A 333 22.84 -10.70 -27.88
CA PRO A 333 22.78 -10.05 -26.59
C PRO A 333 24.19 -9.54 -26.28
N ASP A 334 24.31 -8.24 -26.01
CA ASP A 334 25.51 -7.68 -25.41
C ASP A 334 25.77 -8.47 -24.12
N PRO A 335 26.87 -9.23 -24.01
CA PRO A 335 27.15 -10.06 -22.85
C PRO A 335 27.35 -9.22 -21.56
N ASN A 336 27.43 -7.89 -21.68
CA ASN A 336 27.54 -6.96 -20.56
C ASN A 336 26.20 -6.29 -20.18
N ALA A 337 25.13 -6.47 -20.94
CA ALA A 337 23.78 -6.03 -20.58
C ALA A 337 23.12 -7.05 -19.63
N ARG A 338 23.67 -7.17 -18.41
CA ARG A 338 23.23 -8.15 -17.41
C ARG A 338 21.93 -7.80 -16.65
N ASP A 339 21.23 -6.74 -17.03
CA ASP A 339 19.99 -6.32 -16.37
C ASP A 339 18.76 -6.31 -17.30
N THR A 340 18.62 -7.32 -18.17
CA THR A 340 17.45 -7.40 -19.06
C THR A 340 16.87 -8.80 -19.09
N TYR A 341 15.72 -8.93 -18.44
CA TYR A 341 14.89 -10.13 -18.35
C TYR A 341 14.41 -10.59 -19.73
N MET A 342 14.24 -11.91 -19.88
CA MET A 342 13.83 -12.60 -21.10
C MET A 342 12.62 -11.96 -21.78
N MET A 343 12.75 -11.68 -23.09
CA MET A 343 11.65 -11.34 -23.98
C MET A 343 11.40 -12.52 -24.92
N SER A 344 10.19 -13.07 -24.89
CA SER A 344 9.62 -13.84 -26.00
C SER A 344 8.54 -12.96 -26.64
N PRO A 345 8.38 -12.92 -27.97
CA PRO A 345 7.43 -12.01 -28.61
C PRO A 345 5.97 -12.30 -28.18
N PRO A 346 5.20 -11.28 -27.74
CA PRO A 346 3.77 -11.41 -27.58
C PRO A 346 3.17 -11.54 -28.99
N ASN A 347 2.42 -12.63 -29.22
CA ASN A 347 1.81 -13.05 -30.50
C ASN A 347 2.64 -13.86 -31.51
N ALA A 348 3.70 -14.58 -31.12
CA ALA A 348 4.19 -15.68 -31.98
C ALA A 348 3.27 -16.91 -31.91
N SER A 349 2.13 -16.81 -32.61
CA SER A 349 1.45 -17.98 -33.15
C SER A 349 2.37 -18.65 -34.18
N SER A 350 3.17 -19.62 -33.77
CA SER A 350 3.66 -20.65 -34.70
C SER A 350 2.84 -21.91 -34.48
N THR A 351 1.80 -22.03 -35.29
CA THR A 351 1.30 -23.33 -35.73
C THR A 351 2.46 -24.10 -36.36
N TRP A 352 2.47 -25.43 -36.26
CA TRP A 352 2.72 -26.40 -37.36
C TRP A 352 2.55 -27.86 -36.87
N ALA A 353 1.47 -28.21 -36.18
CA ALA A 353 1.10 -29.63 -36.09
C ALA A 353 -0.37 -29.86 -35.70
N LEU A 354 -1.15 -30.31 -36.68
CA LEU A 354 -2.29 -31.22 -36.52
C LEU A 354 -3.58 -30.67 -35.87
N ASN A 355 -4.40 -30.03 -36.70
CA ASN A 355 -5.86 -30.24 -36.82
C ASN A 355 -6.75 -30.32 -35.56
N ARG A 356 -6.34 -29.73 -34.42
CA ARG A 356 -7.22 -29.42 -33.30
C ARG A 356 -7.01 -27.97 -32.88
N CYS A 357 -7.87 -27.09 -33.40
CA CYS A 357 -7.94 -25.70 -32.98
C CYS A 357 -8.51 -25.62 -31.55
N HIS A 358 -7.67 -25.79 -30.54
CA HIS A 358 -7.97 -25.34 -29.18
C HIS A 358 -7.27 -24.00 -28.98
N THR A 359 -7.79 -22.93 -29.60
CA THR A 359 -7.23 -21.58 -29.43
C THR A 359 -7.52 -21.10 -28.00
N GLN A 360 -6.49 -20.91 -27.19
CA GLN A 360 -6.55 -20.33 -25.83
C GLN A 360 -6.91 -18.83 -25.78
N ALA A 361 -7.53 -18.27 -26.82
CA ALA A 361 -7.92 -16.85 -26.89
C ALA A 361 -9.36 -16.55 -26.39
N TRP A 362 -10.03 -17.50 -25.72
CA TRP A 362 -11.42 -17.30 -25.27
C TRP A 362 -11.60 -16.62 -23.91
N ASN A 363 -10.56 -16.57 -23.07
CA ASN A 363 -10.65 -15.74 -21.87
C ASN A 363 -10.40 -14.30 -22.29
N LYS A 364 -11.41 -13.61 -22.81
CA LYS A 364 -11.32 -12.15 -22.99
C LYS A 364 -10.93 -11.56 -21.64
N ASN A 365 -9.80 -10.85 -21.57
CA ASN A 365 -9.44 -10.12 -20.37
C ASN A 365 -10.34 -8.88 -20.26
N MET A 366 -11.61 -9.11 -19.90
CA MET A 366 -12.63 -8.05 -19.84
C MET A 366 -12.26 -6.96 -18.82
N VAL A 367 -11.36 -7.29 -17.89
CA VAL A 367 -10.88 -6.40 -16.82
C VAL A 367 -9.60 -5.65 -17.22
N GLY A 368 -8.95 -6.09 -18.31
CA GLY A 368 -7.61 -5.70 -18.67
C GLY A 368 -6.57 -6.06 -17.61
N THR A 369 -5.31 -5.80 -17.95
CA THR A 369 -4.14 -5.97 -17.08
C THR A 369 -3.31 -4.71 -17.10
N ILE A 370 -2.45 -4.57 -16.09
CA ILE A 370 -1.38 -3.58 -16.15
C ILE A 370 -0.30 -4.11 -17.09
N HIS A 371 -0.15 -3.43 -18.22
CA HIS A 371 0.75 -3.82 -19.30
C HIS A 371 2.21 -3.53 -18.95
N TRP A 372 2.48 -2.34 -18.42
CA TRP A 372 3.80 -1.96 -17.95
C TRP A 372 3.73 -0.94 -16.84
N VAL A 373 4.84 -0.88 -16.09
CA VAL A 373 5.07 0.06 -14.99
C VAL A 373 6.46 0.65 -15.17
N GLN A 374 6.55 1.98 -15.24
CA GLN A 374 7.80 2.71 -15.35
C GLN A 374 7.98 3.62 -14.15
N ARG A 375 9.06 3.45 -13.38
CA ARG A 375 9.43 4.39 -12.32
C ARG A 375 9.91 5.70 -12.94
N LEU A 376 9.39 6.82 -12.46
CA LEU A 376 9.81 8.16 -12.86
C LEU A 376 10.90 8.66 -11.89
N SER A 377 11.85 9.43 -12.41
CA SER A 377 12.97 9.97 -11.62
C SER A 377 12.58 11.14 -10.71
N GLY A 378 11.41 11.74 -10.93
CA GLY A 378 10.96 12.90 -10.18
C GLY A 378 9.47 13.17 -10.38
N PRO A 379 8.95 14.22 -9.72
CA PRO A 379 7.55 14.58 -9.80
C PRO A 379 7.18 14.96 -11.25
N PRO A 380 6.11 14.40 -11.80
CA PRO A 380 5.61 14.77 -13.13
C PRO A 380 5.08 16.21 -13.11
N THR A 381 4.81 16.83 -14.25
CA THR A 381 4.33 18.22 -14.29
C THR A 381 2.87 18.37 -13.86
N HIS A 382 2.04 17.34 -14.10
CA HIS A 382 0.58 17.39 -13.94
C HIS A 382 0.03 16.49 -12.82
N TRP A 383 0.84 16.12 -11.81
CA TRP A 383 0.33 15.37 -10.64
C TRP A 383 -0.43 16.25 -9.65
#